data_AF-A0ABD6F3S2-F1
#
_entry.id   AF-A0ABD6F3S2-F1
#
_cell.length_a   1.000
_cell.length_b   1.000
_cell.length_c   1.000
_cell.angle_alpha   90.00
_cell.angle_beta   90.00
_cell.angle_gamma   90.00
#
_symmetry.space_group_name_H-M   'P 1'
#
loop_
_entity.id
_entity.type
_entity.pdbx_description
1 polymer ?
#
loop_
_entity_poly.entity_id
_entity_poly.type
_entity_poly.pdbx_seq_one_letter_code
_entity_poly.pdbx_strand_id
1 'polypeptide(L)'
;KSDEAHPPIHPLKFATSGTLQGLDWSVYELIVRHFLACLSSDAKGHETKAQLKVGNETFTAVGLIIEDFGYLRVYPYDKWSDKILPTYYEGEIIRDYVIGMDEGKTQPPSLLTEADLIALMEKHGIGTDATHAEHIEKIKTRQYTALNSENRFVPGYLGLALVDGYDRMGYAMSKPHMRADLESNLKLICEGRRYEDLAFLLIRNPHFMLKLIDLRLLN
;
A
#
# COMPACT_ATOMS: atom_id res chain seq x y z
N LYS A 1 4.82 4.79 -13.10
CA LYS A 1 5.35 3.81 -14.07
C LYS A 1 4.34 3.74 -15.22
N SER A 2 4.75 4.01 -16.45
CA SER A 2 3.90 3.76 -17.62
C SER A 2 4.15 2.31 -18.06
N ASP A 3 3.10 1.52 -18.21
CA ASP A 3 3.21 0.17 -18.80
C ASP A 3 3.31 0.24 -20.33
N GLU A 4 3.05 1.41 -20.95
CA GLU A 4 2.96 1.66 -22.40
C GLU A 4 1.98 0.76 -23.19
N ALA A 5 1.57 -0.38 -22.62
CA ALA A 5 0.65 -1.35 -23.19
C ALA A 5 -0.82 -1.00 -22.93
N HIS A 6 -1.11 -0.34 -21.79
CA HIS A 6 -2.47 -0.05 -21.36
C HIS A 6 -2.62 1.39 -20.86
N PRO A 7 -3.67 2.12 -21.29
CA PRO A 7 -4.01 3.39 -20.67
C PRO A 7 -4.48 3.16 -19.21
N PRO A 8 -4.41 4.19 -18.34
CA PRO A 8 -4.99 4.11 -17.00
C PRO A 8 -6.46 3.69 -17.04
N ILE A 9 -6.96 3.11 -15.96
CA ILE A 9 -8.39 2.77 -15.83
C ILE A 9 -9.22 4.06 -15.92
N HIS A 10 -10.13 4.13 -16.90
CA HIS A 10 -10.96 5.30 -17.16
C HIS A 10 -12.36 4.89 -17.64
N PRO A 11 -13.39 5.73 -17.41
CA PRO A 11 -14.75 5.41 -17.84
C PRO A 11 -14.89 5.50 -19.36
N LEU A 12 -15.46 4.47 -19.98
CA LEU A 12 -15.74 4.43 -21.43
C LEU A 12 -17.20 4.69 -21.79
N LYS A 13 -18.12 4.37 -20.89
CA LYS A 13 -19.57 4.47 -21.12
C LYS A 13 -20.22 5.13 -19.91
N PHE A 14 -21.20 5.98 -20.20
CA PHE A 14 -22.08 6.54 -19.18
C PHE A 14 -22.97 5.44 -18.58
N ALA A 15 -23.02 5.38 -17.25
CA ALA A 15 -23.89 4.52 -16.50
C ALA A 15 -24.64 5.34 -15.45
N THR A 16 -25.84 4.89 -15.09
CA THR A 16 -26.66 5.45 -14.01
C THR A 16 -26.80 4.42 -12.88
N SER A 17 -27.24 4.88 -11.71
CA SER A 17 -27.58 4.02 -10.57
C SER A 17 -28.72 3.03 -10.85
N GLY A 18 -29.45 3.20 -11.97
CA GLY A 18 -30.40 2.20 -12.45
C GLY A 18 -29.75 1.07 -13.25
N THR A 19 -28.62 1.33 -13.91
CA THR A 19 -27.90 0.36 -14.77
C THR A 19 -26.82 -0.42 -14.05
N LEU A 20 -26.15 0.17 -13.06
CA LEU A 20 -25.20 -0.49 -12.16
C LEU A 20 -25.70 -0.31 -10.74
N GLN A 21 -25.62 -1.35 -9.91
CA GLN A 21 -26.14 -1.35 -8.55
C GLN A 21 -25.10 -1.89 -7.57
N GLY A 22 -25.22 -1.50 -6.30
CA GLY A 22 -24.35 -1.99 -5.24
C GLY A 22 -22.87 -1.68 -5.51
N LEU A 23 -22.02 -2.71 -5.37
CA LEU A 23 -20.57 -2.59 -5.49
C LEU A 23 -20.14 -2.10 -6.89
N ASP A 24 -20.81 -2.55 -7.95
CA ASP A 24 -20.48 -2.15 -9.32
C ASP A 24 -20.66 -0.65 -9.52
N TRP A 25 -21.73 -0.08 -8.94
CA TRP A 25 -21.93 1.38 -8.94
C TRP A 25 -20.85 2.09 -8.12
N SER A 26 -20.52 1.59 -6.93
CA SER A 26 -19.51 2.20 -6.06
C SER A 26 -18.13 2.24 -6.71
N VAL A 27 -17.71 1.15 -7.37
CA VAL A 27 -16.44 1.08 -8.10
C VAL A 27 -16.47 1.99 -9.33
N TYR A 28 -17.57 1.97 -10.09
CA TYR A 28 -17.75 2.86 -11.24
C TYR A 28 -17.67 4.34 -10.84
N GLU A 29 -18.39 4.75 -9.80
CA GLU A 29 -18.38 6.12 -9.28
C GLU A 29 -16.97 6.54 -8.84
N LEU A 30 -16.25 5.67 -8.13
CA LEU A 30 -14.86 5.92 -7.73
C LEU A 30 -13.97 6.19 -8.94
N ILE A 31 -14.03 5.33 -9.96
CA ILE A 31 -13.25 5.47 -11.20
C ILE A 31 -13.60 6.76 -11.93
N VAL A 32 -14.89 7.06 -12.11
CA VAL A 32 -15.35 8.27 -12.80
C VAL A 32 -14.88 9.52 -12.07
N ARG A 33 -15.08 9.59 -10.75
CA ARG A 33 -14.67 10.75 -9.95
C ARG A 33 -13.16 10.92 -9.96
N HIS A 34 -12.40 9.83 -9.86
CA HIS A 34 -10.95 9.87 -9.94
C HIS A 34 -10.47 10.40 -11.30
N PHE A 35 -11.03 9.86 -12.40
CA PHE A 35 -10.71 10.31 -13.74
C PHE A 35 -11.02 11.81 -13.94
N LEU A 36 -12.20 12.27 -13.51
CA LEU A 36 -12.57 13.68 -13.60
C LEU A 36 -11.69 14.57 -12.72
N ALA A 37 -11.23 14.09 -11.57
CA ALA A 37 -10.29 14.79 -10.72
C ALA A 37 -8.93 14.99 -11.39
N CYS A 38 -8.41 13.98 -12.08
CA CYS A 38 -7.17 14.08 -12.86
C CYS A 38 -7.25 15.10 -14.01
N LEU A 39 -8.45 15.41 -14.50
CA LEU A 39 -8.70 16.42 -15.53
C LEU A 39 -9.08 17.79 -14.95
N SER A 40 -9.31 17.86 -13.63
CA SER A 40 -9.66 19.10 -12.93
C SER A 40 -8.42 19.91 -12.59
N SER A 41 -8.60 21.17 -12.21
CA SER A 41 -7.52 21.99 -11.66
C SER A 41 -7.13 21.50 -10.26
N ASP A 42 -5.85 21.68 -9.93
CA ASP A 42 -5.35 21.42 -8.58
C ASP A 42 -6.10 22.24 -7.53
N ALA A 43 -6.26 21.67 -6.34
CA ALA A 43 -6.69 22.41 -5.16
C ALA A 43 -5.57 23.38 -4.74
N LYS A 44 -5.96 24.60 -4.34
CA LYS A 44 -5.05 25.64 -3.86
C LYS A 44 -5.39 25.98 -2.43
N GLY A 45 -4.36 26.09 -1.61
CA GLY A 45 -4.49 26.48 -0.22
C GLY A 45 -3.28 27.22 0.29
N HIS A 46 -3.45 27.88 1.41
CA HIS A 46 -2.42 28.62 2.13
C HIS A 46 -2.06 27.86 3.41
N GLU A 47 -0.82 27.41 3.51
CA GLU A 47 -0.28 26.83 4.76
C GLU A 47 0.35 27.94 5.61
N THR A 48 -0.16 28.12 6.82
CA THR A 48 0.42 29.01 7.82
C THR A 48 1.21 28.19 8.82
N LYS A 49 2.51 28.48 8.96
CA LYS A 49 3.38 27.85 9.95
C LYS A 49 3.83 28.88 10.98
N ALA A 50 3.32 28.77 12.21
CA ALA A 50 3.74 29.59 13.34
C ALA A 50 4.75 28.83 14.20
N GLN A 51 5.89 29.46 14.50
CA GLN A 51 6.89 28.91 15.41
C GLN A 51 6.92 29.74 16.68
N LEU A 52 6.81 29.07 17.82
CA LEU A 52 6.80 29.69 19.13
C LEU A 52 8.03 29.21 19.90
N LYS A 53 8.78 30.15 20.44
CA LYS A 53 9.94 29.85 21.28
C LYS A 53 9.58 30.04 22.75
N VAL A 54 9.75 29.00 23.55
CA VAL A 54 9.55 29.05 25.01
C VAL A 54 10.83 28.57 25.69
N GLY A 55 11.57 29.52 26.29
CA GLY A 55 12.92 29.26 26.78
C GLY A 55 13.85 28.82 25.65
N ASN A 56 14.35 27.58 25.73
CA ASN A 56 15.22 26.97 24.72
C ASN A 56 14.48 26.03 23.75
N GLU A 57 13.19 25.80 23.96
CA GLU A 57 12.37 24.89 23.16
C GLU A 57 11.61 25.64 22.07
N THR A 58 11.40 24.97 20.92
CA THR A 58 10.63 25.50 19.79
C THR A 58 9.42 24.63 19.53
N PHE A 59 8.24 25.23 19.59
CA PHE A 59 6.97 24.62 19.25
C PHE A 59 6.52 25.10 17.88
N THR A 60 5.89 24.22 17.09
CA THR A 60 5.38 24.55 15.76
C THR A 60 3.89 24.29 15.70
N ALA A 61 3.12 25.29 15.29
CA ALA A 61 1.74 25.14 14.89
C ALA A 61 1.64 25.28 13.37
N VAL A 62 0.89 24.37 12.74
CA VAL A 62 0.58 24.41 11.31
C VAL A 62 -0.93 24.56 11.16
N GLY A 63 -1.33 25.46 10.28
CA GLY A 63 -2.69 25.63 9.78
C GLY A 63 -2.71 25.60 8.26
N LEU A 64 -3.85 25.26 7.69
CA LEU A 64 -4.07 25.18 6.25
C LEU A 64 -5.45 25.75 5.97
N ILE A 65 -5.53 26.70 5.03
CA ILE A 65 -6.78 27.28 4.53
C ILE A 65 -6.91 26.91 3.06
N ILE A 66 -8.05 26.34 2.65
CA ILE A 66 -8.31 26.02 1.25
C ILE A 66 -8.89 27.26 0.57
N GLU A 67 -8.19 27.79 -0.44
CA GLU A 67 -8.65 28.96 -1.22
C GLU A 67 -9.48 28.53 -2.44
N ASP A 68 -9.05 27.46 -3.11
CA ASP A 68 -9.77 26.84 -4.22
C ASP A 68 -9.77 25.32 -4.03
N PHE A 69 -10.96 24.73 -4.05
CA PHE A 69 -11.10 23.30 -3.89
C PHE A 69 -10.65 22.51 -5.12
N GLY A 70 -10.65 23.08 -6.32
CA GLY A 70 -10.25 22.37 -7.54
C GLY A 70 -10.87 20.97 -7.64
N TYR A 71 -10.02 19.95 -7.82
CA TYR A 71 -10.42 18.54 -7.89
C TYR A 71 -11.14 18.00 -6.63
N LEU A 72 -10.92 18.58 -5.44
CA LEU A 72 -11.56 18.14 -4.19
C LEU A 72 -13.10 18.25 -4.24
N ARG A 73 -13.64 19.11 -5.12
CA ARG A 73 -15.10 19.19 -5.35
C ARG A 73 -15.67 17.93 -6.00
N VAL A 74 -14.87 17.27 -6.83
CA VAL A 74 -15.29 16.11 -7.64
C VAL A 74 -14.92 14.80 -6.95
N TYR A 75 -13.80 14.79 -6.20
CA TYR A 75 -13.25 13.61 -5.54
C TYR A 75 -13.31 13.72 -4.00
N PRO A 76 -14.46 13.35 -3.38
CA PRO A 76 -14.70 13.52 -1.94
C PRO A 76 -13.92 12.53 -1.05
N TYR A 77 -13.17 11.61 -1.67
CA TYR A 77 -12.37 10.60 -0.99
C TYR A 77 -11.01 11.13 -0.54
N ASP A 78 -10.55 12.23 -1.14
CA ASP A 78 -9.41 13.00 -0.65
C ASP A 78 -9.92 14.23 0.11
N LYS A 79 -9.26 14.54 1.23
CA LYS A 79 -9.71 15.59 2.15
C LYS A 79 -8.52 16.34 2.72
N TRP A 80 -8.53 17.65 2.53
CA TRP A 80 -7.62 18.55 3.22
C TRP A 80 -8.26 19.00 4.53
N SER A 81 -7.50 18.94 5.62
CA SER A 81 -7.94 19.41 6.93
C SER A 81 -7.82 20.93 6.97
N ASP A 82 -8.94 21.63 6.84
CA ASP A 82 -8.98 23.07 7.05
C ASP A 82 -8.77 23.37 8.54
N LYS A 83 -7.65 24.02 8.84
CA LYS A 83 -7.28 24.43 10.20
C LYS A 83 -6.77 25.85 10.14
N ILE A 84 -7.63 26.79 10.49
CA ILE A 84 -7.28 28.20 10.58
C ILE A 84 -6.49 28.43 11.88
N LEU A 85 -5.27 28.96 11.74
CA LEU A 85 -4.55 29.52 12.87
C LEU A 85 -4.97 30.99 13.09
N PRO A 86 -5.01 31.47 14.34
CA PRO A 86 -5.12 32.89 14.60
C PRO A 86 -3.99 33.67 13.91
N THR A 87 -4.23 34.95 13.62
CA THR A 87 -3.20 35.84 13.10
C THR A 87 -2.15 36.11 14.19
N TYR A 88 -0.89 35.90 13.85
CA TYR A 88 0.26 36.20 14.71
C TYR A 88 1.23 37.14 14.00
N TYR A 89 1.97 37.94 14.76
CA TYR A 89 3.02 38.81 14.24
C TYR A 89 4.41 38.37 14.71
N GLU A 90 5.43 38.61 13.88
CA GLU A 90 6.81 38.36 14.29
C GLU A 90 7.19 39.20 15.52
N GLY A 91 7.74 38.54 16.53
CA GLY A 91 8.08 39.17 17.81
C GLY A 91 6.91 39.37 18.77
N GLU A 92 5.69 38.92 18.41
CA GLU A 92 4.55 38.92 19.32
C GLU A 92 4.83 38.06 20.56
N ILE A 93 4.52 38.60 21.75
CA ILE A 93 4.73 37.92 23.03
C ILE A 93 3.39 37.37 23.51
N ILE A 94 3.24 36.05 23.46
CA ILE A 94 2.09 35.34 24.01
C ILE A 94 2.32 35.09 25.50
N ARG A 95 1.41 35.59 26.35
CA ARG A 95 1.54 35.51 27.82
C ARG A 95 0.68 34.41 28.45
N ASP A 96 -0.48 34.14 27.86
CA ASP A 96 -1.43 33.16 28.36
C ASP A 96 -1.24 31.83 27.62
N TYR A 97 -0.40 30.96 28.17
CA TYR A 97 -0.18 29.61 27.66
C TYR A 97 -0.09 28.59 28.78
N VAL A 98 -0.41 27.34 28.46
CA VAL A 98 -0.26 26.19 29.36
C VAL A 98 0.75 25.24 28.74
N ILE A 99 1.76 24.83 29.52
CA ILE A 99 2.69 23.78 29.12
C ILE A 99 2.27 22.50 29.84
N GLY A 100 1.96 21.47 29.05
CA GLY A 100 1.73 20.11 29.52
C GLY A 100 2.85 19.19 29.05
N MET A 101 3.06 18.10 29.77
CA MET A 101 3.90 16.99 29.34
C MET A 101 3.03 15.75 29.35
N ASP A 102 2.75 15.22 28.16
CA ASP A 102 1.93 14.03 28.00
C ASP A 102 2.81 12.77 28.03
N GLU A 103 2.40 11.79 28.81
CA GLU A 103 3.02 10.46 28.79
C GLU A 103 2.36 9.60 27.71
N GLY A 104 3.17 9.16 26.74
CA GLY A 104 2.75 8.24 25.69
C GLY A 104 3.37 6.85 25.86
N LYS A 105 2.71 5.83 25.33
CA LYS A 105 3.29 4.49 25.13
C LYS A 105 3.25 4.13 23.66
N THR A 106 4.30 3.49 23.17
CA THR A 106 4.30 2.92 21.82
C THR A 106 3.28 1.79 21.77
N GLN A 107 2.51 1.75 20.68
CA GLN A 107 1.62 0.63 20.39
C GLN A 107 2.31 -0.33 19.42
N PRO A 108 2.02 -1.64 19.50
CA PRO A 108 2.48 -2.58 18.49
C PRO A 108 1.93 -2.18 17.11
N PRO A 109 2.63 -2.53 16.03
CA PRO A 109 2.14 -2.27 14.68
C PRO A 109 0.81 -2.97 14.44
N SER A 110 -0.09 -2.29 13.76
CA SER A 110 -1.37 -2.86 13.34
C SER A 110 -1.15 -4.04 12.40
N LEU A 111 -2.08 -5.01 12.46
CA LEU A 111 -2.12 -6.08 11.47
C LEU A 111 -2.42 -5.52 10.06
N LEU A 112 -1.90 -6.21 9.06
CA LEU A 112 -2.00 -5.82 7.66
C LEU A 112 -3.44 -5.93 7.16
N THR A 113 -3.89 -4.93 6.43
CA THR A 113 -5.07 -5.03 5.55
C THR A 113 -4.68 -5.64 4.20
N GLU A 114 -5.66 -5.93 3.35
CA GLU A 114 -5.42 -6.35 1.97
C GLU A 114 -4.64 -5.31 1.17
N ALA A 115 -4.95 -4.03 1.35
CA ALA A 115 -4.20 -2.92 0.74
C ALA A 115 -2.75 -2.86 1.22
N ASP A 116 -2.50 -3.02 2.53
CA ASP A 116 -1.14 -3.02 3.07
C ASP A 116 -0.31 -4.19 2.51
N LEU A 117 -0.93 -5.36 2.37
CA LEU A 117 -0.27 -6.54 1.81
C LEU A 117 0.06 -6.34 0.32
N ILE A 118 -0.86 -5.79 -0.47
CA ILE A 118 -0.61 -5.44 -1.88
C ILE A 118 0.55 -4.44 -1.99
N ALA A 119 0.56 -3.39 -1.18
CA ALA A 119 1.63 -2.41 -1.16
C ALA A 119 2.99 -3.04 -0.78
N LEU A 120 3.01 -4.00 0.15
CA LEU A 120 4.21 -4.77 0.48
C LEU A 120 4.65 -5.68 -0.67
N MET A 121 3.71 -6.35 -1.34
CA MET A 121 3.99 -7.18 -2.51
C MET A 121 4.62 -6.36 -3.64
N GLU A 122 4.06 -5.20 -3.96
CA GLU A 122 4.60 -4.24 -4.93
C GLU A 122 5.99 -3.73 -4.53
N LYS A 123 6.15 -3.31 -3.28
CA LYS A 123 7.43 -2.81 -2.73
C LYS A 123 8.53 -3.85 -2.84
N HIS A 124 8.18 -5.12 -2.63
CA HIS A 124 9.12 -6.23 -2.73
C HIS A 124 9.22 -6.84 -4.12
N GLY A 125 8.47 -6.34 -5.11
CA GLY A 125 8.50 -6.82 -6.49
C GLY A 125 8.03 -8.26 -6.64
N ILE A 126 7.04 -8.68 -5.85
CA ILE A 126 6.43 -10.00 -5.95
C ILE A 126 4.96 -9.87 -6.36
N GLY A 127 4.56 -10.70 -7.32
CA GLY A 127 3.30 -10.56 -8.02
C GLY A 127 3.25 -9.30 -8.89
N THR A 128 2.32 -9.32 -9.82
CA THR A 128 1.89 -8.19 -10.65
C THR A 128 0.47 -7.78 -10.29
N ASP A 129 0.04 -6.60 -10.75
CA ASP A 129 -1.32 -6.05 -10.54
C ASP A 129 -2.42 -7.07 -10.88
N ALA A 130 -2.20 -7.91 -11.89
CA ALA A 130 -3.14 -8.95 -12.31
C ALA A 130 -3.15 -10.22 -11.42
N THR A 131 -2.11 -10.43 -10.60
CA THR A 131 -1.91 -11.67 -9.84
C THR A 131 -1.95 -11.49 -8.33
N HIS A 132 -1.86 -10.26 -7.80
CA HIS A 132 -1.93 -10.00 -6.36
C HIS A 132 -3.22 -10.54 -5.74
N ALA A 133 -4.37 -10.19 -6.30
CA ALA A 133 -5.67 -10.65 -5.82
C ALA A 133 -5.76 -12.19 -5.79
N GLU A 134 -5.25 -12.87 -6.82
CA GLU A 134 -5.27 -14.33 -6.88
C GLU A 134 -4.36 -14.97 -5.81
N HIS A 135 -3.16 -14.43 -5.57
CA HIS A 135 -2.27 -14.94 -4.52
C HIS A 135 -2.86 -14.74 -3.12
N ILE A 136 -3.46 -13.58 -2.86
CA ILE A 136 -4.11 -13.26 -1.59
C ILE A 136 -5.33 -14.16 -1.37
N GLU A 137 -6.14 -14.40 -2.40
CA GLU A 137 -7.29 -15.30 -2.31
C GLU A 137 -6.87 -16.75 -2.04
N LYS A 138 -5.75 -17.20 -2.63
CA LYS A 138 -5.21 -18.55 -2.39
C LYS A 138 -4.82 -18.76 -0.94
N ILE A 139 -4.15 -17.81 -0.28
CA ILE A 139 -3.75 -17.97 1.13
C ILE A 139 -4.95 -17.91 2.09
N LYS A 140 -6.01 -17.16 1.73
CA LYS A 140 -7.29 -17.16 2.46
C LYS A 140 -8.03 -18.49 2.28
N THR A 141 -8.20 -18.95 1.03
CA THR A 141 -8.88 -20.21 0.70
C THR A 141 -8.21 -21.42 1.33
N ARG A 142 -6.87 -21.42 1.40
CA ARG A 142 -6.07 -22.48 2.06
C ARG A 142 -6.01 -22.36 3.58
N GLN A 143 -6.71 -21.39 4.17
CA GLN A 143 -6.77 -21.17 5.61
C GLN A 143 -5.40 -20.91 6.27
N TYR A 144 -4.43 -20.36 5.52
CA TYR A 144 -3.16 -19.91 6.09
C TYR A 144 -3.31 -18.60 6.85
N THR A 145 -4.30 -17.81 6.46
CA THR A 145 -4.70 -16.57 7.14
C THR A 145 -6.21 -16.44 7.09
N ALA A 146 -6.77 -15.69 8.05
CA ALA A 146 -8.16 -15.26 8.05
C ALA A 146 -8.22 -13.72 8.18
N LEU A 147 -9.40 -13.15 7.95
CA LEU A 147 -9.68 -11.75 8.24
C LEU A 147 -10.40 -11.65 9.59
N ASN A 148 -10.00 -10.67 10.41
CA ASN A 148 -10.77 -10.32 11.60
C ASN A 148 -11.97 -9.41 11.26
N SER A 149 -12.73 -8.98 12.26
CA SER A 149 -13.88 -8.07 12.11
C SER A 149 -13.52 -6.70 11.51
N GLU A 150 -12.25 -6.32 11.52
CA GLU A 150 -11.72 -5.07 10.95
C GLU A 150 -11.08 -5.27 9.57
N ASN A 151 -11.29 -6.43 8.93
CA ASN A 151 -10.67 -6.80 7.65
C ASN A 151 -9.12 -6.77 7.66
N ARG A 152 -8.52 -7.14 8.80
CA ARG A 152 -7.06 -7.33 8.93
C ARG A 152 -6.69 -8.80 8.94
N PHE A 153 -5.57 -9.13 8.31
CA PHE A 153 -5.05 -10.49 8.27
C PHE A 153 -4.57 -10.94 9.64
N VAL A 154 -5.18 -12.03 10.11
CA VAL A 154 -4.73 -12.80 11.26
C VAL A 154 -4.16 -14.12 10.75
N PRO A 155 -2.88 -14.41 11.01
CA PRO A 155 -2.28 -15.65 10.54
C PRO A 155 -2.91 -16.85 11.26
N GLY A 156 -3.27 -17.87 10.48
CA GLY A 156 -3.77 -19.12 11.02
C GLY A 156 -2.62 -19.97 11.56
N TYR A 157 -2.95 -20.93 12.44
CA TYR A 157 -1.94 -21.84 13.01
C TYR A 157 -1.15 -22.59 11.92
N LEU A 158 -1.83 -23.06 10.87
CA LEU A 158 -1.19 -23.73 9.75
C LEU A 158 -0.25 -22.81 8.97
N GLY A 159 -0.64 -21.55 8.76
CA GLY A 159 0.20 -20.56 8.07
C GLY A 159 1.47 -20.26 8.87
N LEU A 160 1.34 -20.06 10.19
CA LEU A 160 2.49 -19.85 11.08
C LEU A 160 3.43 -21.06 11.09
N ALA A 161 2.88 -22.26 11.24
CA ALA A 161 3.67 -23.49 11.27
C ALA A 161 4.41 -23.73 9.94
N LEU A 162 3.80 -23.38 8.80
CA LEU A 162 4.45 -23.48 7.49
C LEU A 162 5.62 -22.51 7.38
N VAL A 163 5.43 -21.24 7.78
CA VAL A 163 6.50 -20.23 7.74
C VAL A 163 7.65 -20.60 8.67
N ASP A 164 7.35 -20.98 9.92
CA ASP A 164 8.35 -21.43 10.89
C ASP A 164 9.08 -22.71 10.41
N GLY A 165 8.34 -23.65 9.80
CA GLY A 165 8.92 -24.84 9.19
C GLY A 165 9.94 -24.52 8.10
N TYR A 166 9.60 -23.61 7.16
CA TYR A 166 10.54 -23.19 6.12
C TYR A 166 11.76 -22.47 6.70
N ASP A 167 11.56 -21.57 7.67
CA ASP A 167 12.65 -20.82 8.31
C ASP A 167 13.62 -21.78 9.04
N ARG A 168 13.10 -22.80 9.75
CA ARG A 168 13.92 -23.81 10.44
C ARG A 168 14.70 -24.72 9.52
N MET A 169 14.20 -24.99 8.31
CA MET A 169 14.95 -25.73 7.30
C MET A 169 16.16 -24.95 6.76
N GLY A 170 16.33 -23.67 7.14
CA GLY A 170 17.44 -22.83 6.72
C GLY A 170 17.29 -22.32 5.28
N TYR A 171 16.12 -22.50 4.67
CA TYR A 171 15.83 -21.95 3.36
C TYR A 171 15.06 -20.65 3.53
N ALA A 172 15.51 -19.57 2.90
CA ALA A 172 14.82 -18.29 2.93
C ALA A 172 13.56 -18.25 2.03
N MET A 173 12.85 -19.38 1.89
CA MET A 173 11.65 -19.52 1.04
C MET A 173 10.47 -18.68 1.50
N SER A 174 10.40 -18.34 2.78
CA SER A 174 9.40 -17.46 3.37
C SER A 174 9.62 -15.98 3.01
N LYS A 175 10.81 -15.61 2.51
CA LYS A 175 11.20 -14.24 2.22
C LYS A 175 10.97 -13.91 0.74
N PRO A 176 10.64 -12.65 0.40
CA PRO A 176 10.20 -12.31 -0.96
C PRO A 176 11.31 -12.32 -2.02
N HIS A 177 12.58 -12.19 -1.61
CA HIS A 177 13.73 -12.00 -2.52
C HIS A 177 13.81 -13.02 -3.66
N MET A 178 13.72 -14.32 -3.37
CA MET A 178 13.80 -15.36 -4.43
C MET A 178 12.69 -15.22 -5.47
N ARG A 179 11.49 -14.85 -5.01
CA ARG A 179 10.35 -14.64 -5.89
C ARG A 179 10.51 -13.36 -6.71
N ALA A 180 11.02 -12.29 -6.09
CA ALA A 180 11.30 -11.03 -6.77
C ALA A 180 12.36 -11.19 -7.85
N ASP A 181 13.43 -11.94 -7.57
CA ASP A 181 14.46 -12.26 -8.55
C ASP A 181 13.89 -13.06 -9.72
N LEU A 182 13.03 -14.04 -9.45
CA LEU A 182 12.32 -14.79 -10.50
C LEU A 182 11.48 -13.86 -11.39
N GLU A 183 10.68 -12.97 -10.80
CA GLU A 183 9.82 -12.06 -11.56
C GLU A 183 10.63 -11.03 -12.36
N SER A 184 11.71 -10.52 -11.79
CA SER A 184 12.66 -9.66 -12.52
C SER A 184 13.23 -10.38 -13.75
N ASN A 185 13.61 -11.64 -13.60
CA ASN A 185 14.12 -12.44 -14.72
C ASN A 185 13.06 -12.71 -15.78
N LEU A 186 11.82 -13.03 -15.39
CA LEU A 186 10.70 -13.20 -16.33
C LEU A 186 10.43 -11.90 -17.09
N LYS A 187 10.50 -10.75 -16.42
CA LYS A 187 10.36 -9.44 -17.07
C LYS A 187 11.44 -9.22 -18.12
N LEU A 188 12.70 -9.54 -17.83
CA LEU A 188 13.80 -9.44 -18.80
C LEU A 188 13.59 -10.31 -20.04
N ILE A 189 12.94 -11.47 -19.90
CA ILE A 189 12.58 -12.33 -21.04
C ILE A 189 11.50 -11.67 -21.89
N CYS A 190 10.43 -11.15 -21.27
CA CYS A 190 9.37 -10.45 -22.00
C CYS A 190 9.89 -9.23 -22.77
N GLU A 191 10.91 -8.55 -22.25
CA GLU A 191 11.59 -7.43 -22.91
C GLU A 191 12.63 -7.87 -23.97
N GLY A 192 12.83 -9.18 -24.17
CA GLY A 192 13.82 -9.72 -25.11
C GLY A 192 15.28 -9.52 -24.67
N ARG A 193 15.52 -9.15 -23.40
CA ARG A 193 16.85 -8.90 -22.83
C ARG A 193 17.51 -10.13 -22.23
N ARG A 194 16.80 -11.27 -22.16
CA ARG A 194 17.30 -12.55 -21.66
C ARG A 194 16.62 -13.71 -22.39
N TYR A 195 17.38 -14.73 -22.75
CA TYR A 195 16.85 -15.95 -23.38
C TYR A 195 16.26 -16.92 -22.35
N GLU A 196 15.17 -17.59 -22.72
CA GLU A 196 14.39 -18.49 -21.86
C GLU A 196 15.24 -19.57 -21.19
N ASP A 197 16.21 -20.13 -21.92
CA ASP A 197 17.04 -21.26 -21.48
C ASP A 197 17.81 -21.00 -20.17
N LEU A 198 18.24 -19.75 -19.92
CA LEU A 198 18.98 -19.36 -18.72
C LEU A 198 18.10 -19.10 -17.50
N ALA A 199 16.83 -18.76 -17.69
CA ALA A 199 15.87 -18.60 -16.59
C ALA A 199 15.30 -19.95 -16.16
N PHE A 200 15.02 -20.82 -17.13
CA PHE A 200 14.61 -22.19 -16.85
C PHE A 200 15.73 -23.00 -16.20
N LEU A 201 17.03 -22.75 -16.46
CA LEU A 201 18.11 -23.47 -15.80
C LEU A 201 18.16 -23.25 -14.27
N LEU A 202 17.70 -22.09 -13.78
CA LEU A 202 17.60 -21.79 -12.34
C LEU A 202 16.38 -22.48 -11.70
N ILE A 203 15.25 -22.54 -12.40
CA ILE A 203 13.99 -23.15 -11.93
C ILE A 203 14.02 -24.69 -12.06
N ARG A 204 14.57 -25.18 -13.18
CA ARG A 204 14.74 -26.61 -13.48
C ARG A 204 16.00 -27.21 -12.89
N ASN A 205 16.80 -26.47 -12.11
CA ASN A 205 17.96 -27.09 -11.46
C ASN A 205 17.45 -28.20 -10.56
N PRO A 206 17.56 -29.49 -10.97
CA PRO A 206 16.92 -30.57 -10.26
C PRO A 206 17.54 -30.66 -8.89
N HIS A 207 18.79 -30.24 -8.73
CA HIS A 207 19.49 -30.21 -7.45
C HIS A 207 18.87 -29.24 -6.42
N PHE A 208 18.16 -28.19 -6.85
CA PHE A 208 17.48 -27.24 -5.95
C PHE A 208 16.10 -27.78 -5.52
N MET A 209 15.29 -28.24 -6.48
CA MET A 209 13.98 -28.87 -6.23
C MET A 209 14.11 -30.24 -5.55
N LEU A 210 15.10 -31.06 -5.92
CA LEU A 210 15.41 -32.34 -5.29
C LEU A 210 16.00 -32.14 -3.90
N LYS A 211 16.84 -31.13 -3.63
CA LYS A 211 17.22 -30.82 -2.22
C LYS A 211 15.99 -30.49 -1.35
N LEU A 212 14.96 -29.85 -1.91
CA LEU A 212 13.71 -29.57 -1.21
C LEU A 212 12.81 -30.81 -1.03
N ILE A 213 12.88 -31.77 -1.95
CA ILE A 213 12.06 -33.00 -1.95
C ILE A 213 12.76 -34.16 -1.21
N ASP A 214 14.07 -34.34 -1.36
CA ASP A 214 14.88 -35.42 -0.75
C ASP A 214 14.93 -35.33 0.78
N LEU A 215 14.75 -34.14 1.35
CA LEU A 215 14.67 -33.97 2.81
C LEU A 215 13.36 -34.49 3.43
N ARG A 216 12.40 -34.98 2.63
CA ARG A 216 11.21 -35.69 3.13
C ARG A 216 11.38 -37.19 3.27
N LEU A 217 12.54 -37.77 2.93
CA LEU A 217 12.77 -39.22 3.00
C LEU A 217 13.80 -39.63 4.07
N LEU A 218 14.30 -38.69 4.87
CA LEU A 218 15.22 -38.97 5.97
C LEU A 218 14.75 -38.28 7.27
N ASN A 219 13.61 -38.74 7.77
CA ASN A 219 13.27 -38.93 9.20
C ASN A 219 11.87 -39.56 9.31
#